data_AF-A0A164NH48-F1
#
_entry.id   AF-A0A164NH48-F1
#
_cell.length_a   1.000
_cell.length_b   1.000
_cell.length_c   1.000
_cell.angle_alpha   90.00
_cell.angle_beta   90.00
_cell.angle_gamma   90.00
#
_symmetry.space_group_name_H-M   'P 1'
#
loop_
_entity.id
_entity.type
_entity.pdbx_description
1 polymer ?
#
loop_
_entity_poly.entity_id
_entity_poly.type
_entity_poly.pdbx_seq_one_letter_code
_entity_poly.pdbx_strand_id
1 'polypeptide(L)'
;MSTAAATESYAPDELSQFCEHLKTMLASSIHHQTHHIEDPKEITRVAREMFHVVDSEVTQAIQTVKTEFNRRAAVDRLHDELILEILQYCVPTIGKKIPAAYSVCTRWRLIANSSPSLWTKMQLPMAPE
;
A
#
# COMPACT_ATOMS: atom_id res chain seq x y z
N MET A 1 10.96 29.25 -7.36
CA MET A 1 10.89 28.67 -6.00
C MET A 1 10.60 27.20 -6.16
N SER A 2 11.63 26.36 -6.01
CA SER A 2 11.56 24.90 -6.17
C SER A 2 11.08 24.26 -4.89
N THR A 3 9.96 23.53 -4.94
CA THR A 3 9.57 22.58 -3.89
C THR A 3 10.03 21.20 -4.29
N ALA A 4 11.03 20.70 -3.57
CA ALA A 4 11.58 19.36 -3.68
C ALA A 4 10.47 18.32 -3.46
N ALA A 5 10.35 17.40 -4.41
CA ALA A 5 9.61 16.16 -4.22
C ALA A 5 10.33 15.36 -3.13
N ALA A 6 9.68 15.17 -1.99
CA ALA A 6 10.08 14.17 -1.01
C ALA A 6 9.79 12.80 -1.63
N THR A 7 10.77 12.28 -2.38
CA THR A 7 10.88 10.86 -2.66
C THR A 7 11.22 10.19 -1.33
N GLU A 8 10.20 9.69 -0.63
CA GLU A 8 10.37 8.68 0.43
C GLU A 8 10.95 7.43 -0.22
N SER A 9 12.27 7.44 -0.38
CA SER A 9 13.09 6.28 -0.71
C SER A 9 13.07 5.37 0.51
N TYR A 10 12.06 4.52 0.62
CA TYR A 10 12.02 3.43 1.59
C TYR A 10 13.28 2.57 1.40
N ALA A 11 14.23 2.71 2.31
CA ALA A 11 15.56 2.16 2.16
C ALA A 11 15.49 0.63 2.31
N PRO A 12 16.05 -0.15 1.36
CA PRO A 12 16.13 -1.61 1.48
C PRO A 12 16.90 -2.08 2.74
N ASP A 13 17.70 -1.18 3.33
CA ASP A 13 18.43 -1.41 4.59
C ASP A 13 17.52 -1.63 5.80
N GLU A 14 16.38 -0.94 5.91
CA GLU A 14 15.48 -1.09 7.06
C GLU A 14 14.81 -2.46 7.08
N LEU A 15 14.38 -2.94 5.90
CA LEU A 15 13.80 -4.27 5.76
C LEU A 15 14.85 -5.35 6.04
N SER A 16 16.09 -5.16 5.56
CA SER A 16 17.18 -6.10 5.82
C SER A 16 17.50 -6.17 7.31
N GLN A 17 17.56 -5.02 8.01
CA GLN A 17 17.78 -4.99 9.46
C GLN A 17 16.67 -5.69 10.23
N PHE A 18 15.41 -5.46 9.84
CA PHE A 18 14.27 -6.15 10.43
C PHE A 18 14.36 -7.68 10.23
N CYS A 19 14.70 -8.14 9.02
CA CYS A 19 14.84 -9.56 8.73
C CYS A 19 15.95 -10.22 9.56
N GLU A 20 17.11 -9.56 9.73
CA GLU A 20 18.19 -10.10 10.56
C GLU A 20 17.84 -10.13 12.05
N HIS A 21 17.12 -9.11 12.53
CA HIS A 21 16.62 -9.10 13.90
C HIS A 21 15.64 -10.26 14.15
N LEU A 22 14.71 -10.49 13.21
CA LEU A 22 13.74 -11.57 13.29
C LEU A 22 14.39 -12.96 13.27
N LYS A 23 15.39 -13.17 12.39
CA LYS A 23 16.18 -14.42 12.35
C LYS A 23 16.84 -14.69 13.70
N THR A 24 17.47 -13.67 14.28
CA THR A 24 18.19 -13.79 15.56
C THR A 24 17.24 -14.11 16.71
N MET A 25 16.08 -13.46 16.74
CA MET A 25 15.03 -13.72 17.73
C MET A 25 14.51 -15.15 17.63
N LEU A 26 14.19 -15.62 16.41
CA LEU A 26 13.69 -16.98 16.18
C LEU A 26 14.72 -18.05 16.59
N ALA A 27 15.99 -17.86 16.21
CA ALA A 27 17.06 -18.78 16.61
C ALA A 27 17.21 -18.87 18.14
N SER A 28 17.11 -17.74 18.84
CA SER A 28 17.18 -17.70 20.31
C SER A 28 15.99 -18.39 20.99
N SER A 29 14.78 -18.21 20.45
CA SER A 29 13.55 -18.82 20.98
C SER A 29 13.56 -20.35 20.83
N ILE A 30 13.95 -20.84 19.64
CA ILE A 30 14.11 -22.28 19.36
C ILE A 30 15.14 -22.88 20.31
N HIS A 31 16.29 -22.23 20.49
CA HIS A 31 17.35 -22.73 21.36
C HIS A 31 16.91 -22.79 22.83
N HIS A 32 16.19 -21.76 23.31
CA HIS A 32 15.73 -21.71 24.70
C HIS A 32 14.72 -22.82 25.04
N GLN A 33 13.80 -23.14 24.12
CA GLN A 33 12.73 -24.11 24.37
C GLN A 33 13.13 -25.56 24.11
N THR A 34 14.15 -25.80 23.28
CA THR A 34 14.68 -27.16 23.03
C THR A 34 15.71 -27.60 24.08
N HIS A 35 16.25 -26.68 24.89
CA HIS A 35 17.28 -26.96 25.91
C HIS A 35 16.82 -27.92 27.03
N HIS A 36 15.50 -28.13 27.21
CA HIS A 36 14.94 -28.96 28.28
C HIS A 36 14.39 -30.31 27.84
N ILE A 37 14.51 -30.67 26.55
CA ILE A 37 13.96 -31.90 26.01
C ILE A 37 15.10 -32.88 25.76
N GLU A 38 15.13 -34.00 26.50
CA GLU A 38 16.19 -35.01 26.37
C GLU A 38 15.92 -36.01 25.23
N ASP A 39 14.66 -36.15 24.79
CA ASP A 39 14.26 -37.06 23.70
C ASP A 39 14.42 -36.37 22.32
N PRO A 40 15.31 -36.88 21.44
CA PRO A 40 15.49 -36.36 20.09
C PRO A 40 14.22 -36.34 19.24
N LYS A 41 13.29 -37.28 19.45
CA LYS A 41 12.02 -37.34 18.72
C LYS A 41 11.08 -36.23 19.14
N GLU A 42 11.05 -35.91 20.42
CA GLU A 42 10.23 -34.84 20.98
C GLU A 42 10.80 -33.47 20.62
N ILE A 43 12.13 -33.29 20.63
CA ILE A 43 12.79 -32.10 20.08
C ILE A 43 12.37 -31.87 18.62
N THR A 44 12.41 -32.92 17.81
CA THR A 44 12.08 -32.84 16.38
C THR A 44 10.60 -32.50 16.16
N ARG A 45 9.70 -33.02 17.02
CA ARG A 45 8.26 -32.72 16.98
C ARG A 45 8.00 -31.26 17.33
N VAL A 46 8.55 -30.79 18.46
CA VAL A 46 8.39 -29.40 18.92
C VAL A 46 8.97 -28.43 17.90
N ALA A 47 10.16 -28.69 17.36
CA ALA A 47 10.75 -27.86 16.33
C ALA A 47 9.85 -27.77 15.08
N ARG A 48 9.26 -28.88 14.63
CA ARG A 48 8.35 -28.91 13.48
C ARG A 48 7.08 -28.08 13.73
N GLU A 49 6.47 -28.24 14.88
CA GLU A 49 5.28 -27.47 15.27
C GLU A 49 5.60 -25.98 15.33
N MET A 50 6.74 -25.60 15.90
CA MET A 50 7.21 -24.21 15.91
C MET A 50 7.44 -23.65 14.50
N PHE A 51 8.13 -24.39 13.63
CA PHE A 51 8.33 -23.96 12.25
C PHE A 51 7.01 -23.77 11.51
N HIS A 52 6.01 -24.62 11.76
CA HIS A 52 4.69 -24.47 11.17
C HIS A 52 3.94 -23.22 11.68
N VAL A 53 4.06 -22.91 12.97
CA VAL A 53 3.49 -21.68 13.54
C VAL A 53 4.15 -20.46 12.92
N VAL A 54 5.49 -20.44 12.86
CA VAL A 54 6.25 -19.35 12.27
C VAL A 54 5.93 -19.17 10.79
N ASP A 55 5.85 -20.25 10.02
CA ASP A 55 5.51 -20.20 8.59
C ASP A 55 4.10 -19.64 8.35
N SER A 56 3.14 -20.02 9.20
CA SER A 56 1.78 -19.48 9.17
C SER A 56 1.76 -17.98 9.48
N GLU A 57 2.46 -17.55 10.53
CA GLU A 57 2.53 -16.13 10.92
C GLU A 57 3.22 -15.28 9.86
N VAL A 58 4.32 -15.78 9.28
CA VAL A 58 5.05 -15.10 8.20
C VAL A 58 4.17 -14.98 6.96
N THR A 59 3.46 -16.05 6.59
CA THR A 59 2.53 -16.03 5.45
C THR A 59 1.42 -14.99 5.65
N GLN A 60 0.87 -14.91 6.87
CA GLN A 60 -0.15 -13.92 7.21
C GLN A 60 0.40 -12.48 7.15
N ALA A 61 1.62 -12.26 7.66
CA ALA A 61 2.30 -10.96 7.60
C ALA A 61 2.55 -10.53 6.14
N ILE A 62 3.08 -11.42 5.31
CA ILE A 62 3.29 -11.17 3.86
C ILE A 62 1.98 -10.79 3.19
N GLN A 63 0.90 -11.53 3.46
CA GLN A 63 -0.41 -11.25 2.85
C GLN A 63 -0.95 -9.88 3.27
N THR A 64 -0.71 -9.49 4.52
CA THR A 64 -1.12 -8.18 5.06
C THR A 64 -0.35 -7.06 4.37
N VAL A 65 0.98 -7.17 4.31
CA VAL A 65 1.84 -6.19 3.62
C VAL A 65 1.47 -6.08 2.13
N LYS A 66 1.25 -7.22 1.46
CA LYS A 66 0.82 -7.27 0.07
C LYS A 66 -0.51 -6.57 -0.16
N THR A 67 -1.47 -6.77 0.75
CA THR A 67 -2.79 -6.12 0.67
C THR A 67 -2.67 -4.62 0.84
N GLU A 68 -1.95 -4.15 1.85
CA GLU A 68 -1.73 -2.72 2.08
C GLU A 68 -0.94 -2.05 0.94
N PHE A 69 0.09 -2.72 0.44
CA PHE A 69 0.86 -2.24 -0.69
C PHE A 69 -0.01 -2.15 -1.95
N ASN A 70 -0.78 -3.19 -2.27
CA ASN A 70 -1.67 -3.20 -3.44
C ASN A 70 -2.79 -2.17 -3.33
N ARG A 71 -3.28 -1.89 -2.10
CA ARG A 71 -4.30 -0.86 -1.86
C ARG A 71 -3.83 0.54 -2.28
N ARG A 72 -2.53 0.83 -2.14
CA ARG A 72 -1.93 2.13 -2.50
C ARG A 72 -1.36 2.12 -3.92
N ALA A 73 -0.77 1.00 -4.34
CA ALA A 73 0.00 0.93 -5.58
C ALA A 73 -0.81 1.09 -6.86
N ALA A 74 -2.08 0.67 -6.92
CA ALA A 74 -2.81 0.70 -8.18
C ALA A 74 -3.06 2.14 -8.68
N VAL A 75 -3.42 3.05 -7.77
CA VAL A 75 -3.74 4.46 -8.11
C VAL A 75 -2.48 5.27 -8.36
N ASP A 76 -1.41 5.02 -7.60
CA ASP A 76 -0.15 5.75 -7.73
C ASP A 76 0.66 5.35 -8.97
N ARG A 77 0.47 4.13 -9.50
CA ARG A 77 1.17 3.64 -10.70
C ARG A 77 0.51 4.04 -12.03
N LEU A 78 -0.71 4.57 -11.99
CA LEU A 78 -1.36 5.07 -13.21
C LEU A 78 -0.60 6.28 -13.73
N HIS A 79 -0.39 6.35 -15.04
CA HIS A 79 0.15 7.55 -15.68
C HIS A 79 -0.90 8.66 -15.68
N ASP A 80 -0.46 9.91 -15.74
CA ASP A 80 -1.35 11.08 -15.68
C ASP A 80 -2.41 11.06 -16.79
N GLU A 81 -2.04 10.54 -17.98
CA GLU A 81 -2.95 10.37 -19.12
C GLU A 81 -4.11 9.40 -18.81
N LEU A 82 -3.83 8.29 -18.15
CA LEU A 82 -4.86 7.31 -17.76
C LEU A 82 -5.74 7.85 -16.64
N ILE A 83 -5.17 8.60 -15.70
CA ILE A 83 -5.94 9.29 -14.66
C ILE A 83 -6.89 10.31 -15.32
N LEU A 84 -6.38 11.09 -16.28
CA LEU A 84 -7.20 12.05 -17.03
C LEU A 84 -8.34 11.36 -17.77
N GLU A 85 -8.07 10.24 -18.45
CA GLU A 85 -9.10 9.46 -19.13
C GLU A 85 -10.19 8.97 -18.17
N ILE A 86 -9.81 8.43 -17.00
CA ILE A 86 -10.77 8.05 -15.95
C ILE A 86 -11.62 9.25 -15.51
N LEU A 87 -11.01 10.42 -15.32
CA LEU A 87 -11.71 11.64 -14.91
C LEU A 87 -12.69 12.12 -15.99
N GLN A 88 -12.38 11.93 -17.28
CA GLN A 88 -13.26 12.25 -18.40
C GLN A 88 -14.53 11.38 -18.40
N TYR A 89 -14.41 10.09 -18.08
CA TYR A 89 -15.57 9.22 -17.88
C TYR A 89 -16.41 9.60 -16.67
N CYS A 90 -15.82 10.26 -15.69
CA CYS A 90 -16.51 10.69 -14.47
C CYS A 90 -17.19 12.05 -14.59
N VAL A 91 -17.02 12.81 -15.68
CA VAL A 91 -17.47 14.22 -15.77
C VAL A 91 -18.95 14.36 -15.36
N PRO A 92 -19.26 15.25 -14.40
CA PRO A 92 -20.62 15.39 -13.89
C PRO A 92 -21.56 15.85 -15.01
N THR A 93 -22.61 15.07 -15.26
CA THR A 93 -23.76 15.55 -16.05
C THR A 93 -24.40 16.74 -15.33
N ILE A 94 -24.83 17.75 -16.08
CA ILE A 94 -25.41 19.04 -15.62
C ILE A 94 -26.16 18.91 -14.28
N GLY A 95 -25.79 19.74 -13.31
CA GLY A 95 -26.45 19.83 -12.00
C GLY A 95 -25.96 18.84 -10.92
N LYS A 96 -24.94 18.01 -11.21
CA LYS A 96 -24.38 17.06 -10.23
C LYS A 96 -23.13 17.59 -9.53
N LYS A 97 -22.92 17.11 -8.30
CA LYS A 97 -21.72 17.34 -7.49
C LYS A 97 -20.46 16.83 -8.21
N ILE A 98 -19.32 17.44 -7.90
CA ILE A 98 -18.01 16.99 -8.38
C ILE A 98 -17.82 15.51 -7.97
N PRO A 99 -17.46 14.61 -8.90
CA PRO A 99 -17.27 13.19 -8.59
C PRO A 99 -16.16 12.96 -7.58
N ALA A 100 -16.31 11.96 -6.72
CA ALA A 100 -15.32 11.60 -5.70
C ALA A 100 -13.93 11.28 -6.30
N ALA A 101 -13.89 10.83 -7.56
CA ALA A 101 -12.65 10.61 -8.31
C ALA A 101 -11.72 11.85 -8.31
N TYR A 102 -12.26 13.07 -8.33
CA TYR A 102 -11.49 14.32 -8.35
C TYR A 102 -10.82 14.62 -6.99
N SER A 103 -11.14 13.85 -5.95
CA SER A 103 -10.67 14.05 -4.57
C SER A 103 -9.93 12.84 -3.99
N VAL A 104 -9.53 11.87 -4.81
CA VAL A 104 -8.83 10.64 -4.35
C VAL A 104 -7.50 10.97 -3.66
N CYS A 105 -6.66 11.77 -4.31
CA CYS A 105 -5.40 12.26 -3.76
C CYS A 105 -5.00 13.59 -4.41
N THR A 106 -3.94 14.22 -3.90
CA THR A 106 -3.44 15.51 -4.41
C THR A 106 -3.07 15.44 -5.90
N ARG A 107 -2.51 14.32 -6.36
CA ARG A 107 -2.13 14.12 -7.78
C ARG A 107 -3.35 14.13 -8.70
N TRP A 108 -4.38 13.36 -8.37
CA TRP A 108 -5.62 13.32 -9.17
C TRP A 108 -6.30 14.68 -9.22
N ARG A 109 -6.32 15.41 -8.10
CA ARG A 109 -6.85 16.77 -8.03
C ARG A 109 -6.07 17.75 -8.93
N LEU A 110 -4.74 17.64 -8.94
CA LEU A 110 -3.89 18.48 -9.78
C LEU A 110 -4.12 18.21 -11.28
N ILE A 111 -4.21 16.94 -11.67
CA ILE A 111 -4.54 16.56 -13.05
C ILE A 111 -5.92 17.12 -13.43
N ALA A 112 -6.91 16.97 -12.54
CA ALA A 112 -8.24 17.51 -12.78
C ALA A 112 -8.24 19.03 -13.01
N ASN A 113 -7.58 19.79 -12.14
CA ASN A 113 -7.53 21.25 -12.23
C ASN A 113 -6.72 21.76 -13.43
N SER A 114 -5.66 21.04 -13.81
CA SER A 114 -4.76 21.40 -14.90
C SER A 114 -5.26 20.99 -16.28
N SER A 115 -6.38 20.27 -16.38
CA SER A 115 -6.90 19.71 -17.63
C SER A 115 -8.20 20.41 -18.06
N PRO A 116 -8.14 21.41 -18.97
CA PRO A 116 -9.31 22.17 -19.39
C PRO A 116 -10.43 21.32 -19.99
N SER A 117 -10.09 20.19 -20.64
CA SER A 117 -11.03 19.28 -21.28
C SER A 117 -12.14 18.79 -20.34
N LEU A 118 -11.84 18.65 -19.04
CA LEU A 118 -12.79 18.19 -18.01
C LEU A 118 -13.86 19.24 -17.67
N TRP A 119 -13.58 20.52 -17.89
CA TRP A 119 -14.43 21.63 -17.46
C TRP A 119 -15.22 22.28 -18.59
N THR A 120 -14.93 21.91 -19.85
CA THR A 120 -15.57 22.49 -21.05
C THR A 120 -17.09 22.42 -21.07
N LYS A 121 -17.69 21.40 -20.43
CA LYS A 121 -19.14 21.15 -20.41
C LYS A 121 -19.81 21.56 -19.10
N MET A 122 -19.06 22.19 -18.18
CA MET A 122 -19.60 22.57 -16.87
C MET A 122 -20.45 23.84 -17.01
N GLN A 123 -21.75 23.71 -16.78
CA GLN A 123 -22.64 24.87 -16.70
C GLN A 123 -22.54 25.46 -15.30
N LEU A 124 -22.15 26.73 -15.23
CA LEU A 124 -22.24 27.48 -13.99
C LEU A 124 -23.69 27.90 -13.78
N PRO A 125 -24.22 27.83 -12.55
CA PRO A 125 -25.53 28.41 -12.26
C PRO A 125 -25.43 29.93 -12.49
N MET A 126 -25.97 30.39 -13.63
CA MET A 126 -26.24 31.79 -13.85
C MET A 126 -27.48 32.17 -13.05
N ALA A 127 -27.40 33.26 -12.29
CA ALA A 127 -28.59 33.89 -11.72
C ALA A 127 -29.50 34.33 -12.89
N PRO A 128 -30.84 34.17 -12.77
CA PRO A 128 -31.75 34.75 -13.75
C PRO A 128 -31.60 36.28 -13.76
N GLU A 129 -31.60 36.86 -14.97
CA GLU A 129 -31.62 38.31 -15.19
C GLU A 129 -32.88 38.98 -14.63
#